data_AF-A0A2L1U453-F1
#
_entry.id   AF-A0A2L1U453-F1
#
_cell.length_a   1.000
_cell.length_b   1.000
_cell.length_c   1.000
_cell.angle_alpha   90.00
_cell.angle_beta   90.00
_cell.angle_gamma   90.00
#
_symmetry.space_group_name_H-M   'P 1'
#
loop_
_entity.id
_entity.type
_entity.pdbx_description
1 polymer ?
#
loop_
_entity_poly.entity_id
_entity_poly.type
_entity_poly.pdbx_seq_one_letter_code
_entity_poly.pdbx_strand_id
1 'polypeptide(L)'
;MKDYKRLATERAKQIKKELGGKIFAFPINDKDPFSKYAIVVYEGGTYHVYPEAEDISTAAIGIKVTLEQYQRNGENLDYDRDVRFISYVAQMDAPDVRMRRLKKMQDSSKSLLQEDFDVTETEEGRAFSGRGIVKFSYLSAIEDKLPKAIKFMDEYYKLLATRKYGKTAAAIKQEVRRMTKDEAIRWIERTYRSYVNDDTEVIGMCQRL
;
A
#
# COMPACT_ATOMS: atom_id res chain seq x y z
N MET A 1 6.71 -35.05 -7.67
CA MET A 1 6.11 -34.84 -6.32
C MET A 1 7.15 -34.64 -5.21
N LYS A 2 8.25 -35.42 -5.14
CA LYS A 2 9.34 -35.19 -4.17
C LYS A 2 10.06 -33.85 -4.39
N ASP A 3 10.31 -33.46 -5.64
CA ASP A 3 10.98 -32.19 -5.95
C ASP A 3 10.13 -30.96 -5.63
N TYR A 4 8.81 -31.01 -5.88
CA TYR A 4 7.88 -29.93 -5.55
C TYR A 4 7.91 -29.60 -4.04
N LYS A 5 7.74 -30.60 -3.18
CA LYS A 5 7.74 -30.37 -1.72
C LYS A 5 9.06 -29.78 -1.24
N ARG A 6 10.19 -30.25 -1.80
CA ARG A 6 11.51 -29.72 -1.47
C ARG A 6 11.64 -28.25 -1.87
N LEU A 7 11.35 -27.92 -3.13
CA LEU A 7 11.44 -26.56 -3.67
C LEU A 7 10.50 -25.59 -2.92
N ALA A 8 9.26 -26.00 -2.67
CA ALA A 8 8.30 -25.20 -1.91
C ALA A 8 8.79 -24.95 -0.48
N THR A 9 9.38 -25.97 0.16
CA THR A 9 9.94 -25.84 1.52
C THR A 9 11.15 -24.91 1.54
N GLU A 10 12.08 -25.05 0.60
CA GLU A 10 13.27 -24.19 0.49
C GLU A 10 12.86 -22.72 0.27
N ARG A 11 11.88 -22.48 -0.60
CA ARG A 11 11.37 -21.13 -0.85
C ARG A 11 10.66 -20.55 0.38
N ALA A 12 9.83 -21.34 1.06
CA ALA A 12 9.16 -20.91 2.30
C ALA A 12 10.17 -20.60 3.43
N LYS A 13 11.27 -21.37 3.54
CA LYS A 13 12.37 -21.06 4.46
C LYS A 13 13.01 -19.71 4.17
N GLN A 14 13.27 -19.43 2.90
CA GLN A 14 13.81 -18.14 2.49
C GLN A 14 12.85 -17.00 2.85
N ILE A 15 11.58 -17.12 2.46
CA ILE A 15 10.58 -16.08 2.75
C ILE A 15 10.45 -15.85 4.26
N LYS A 16 10.44 -16.92 5.07
CA LYS A 16 10.38 -16.79 6.53
C LYS A 16 11.59 -16.04 7.09
N LYS A 17 12.80 -16.30 6.57
CA LYS A 17 14.03 -15.62 6.99
C LYS A 17 13.99 -14.13 6.66
N GLU A 18 13.45 -13.78 5.50
CA GLU A 18 13.42 -12.41 4.99
C GLU A 18 12.26 -11.58 5.57
N LEU A 19 11.07 -12.18 5.68
CA LEU A 19 9.81 -11.46 5.95
C LEU A 19 9.05 -11.95 7.18
N GLY A 20 9.53 -13.00 7.87
CA GLY A 20 8.79 -13.63 8.97
C GLY A 20 7.53 -14.36 8.51
N GLY A 21 6.57 -14.55 9.42
CA GLY A 21 5.29 -15.21 9.16
C GLY A 21 5.28 -16.72 9.41
N LYS A 22 4.08 -17.31 9.26
CA LYS A 22 3.78 -18.74 9.45
C LYS A 22 3.18 -19.40 8.20
N ILE A 23 2.39 -18.67 7.41
CA ILE A 23 1.71 -19.20 6.21
C ILE A 23 2.31 -18.51 4.98
N PHE A 24 2.68 -19.29 3.97
CA PHE A 24 3.34 -18.81 2.76
C PHE A 24 2.56 -19.28 1.54
N ALA A 25 2.15 -18.36 0.67
CA ALA A 25 1.59 -18.67 -0.63
C ALA A 25 2.37 -17.94 -1.73
N PHE A 26 2.81 -18.66 -2.75
CA PHE A 26 3.61 -18.10 -3.84
C PHE A 26 3.48 -18.96 -5.10
N PRO A 27 3.61 -18.38 -6.31
CA PRO A 27 3.58 -19.15 -7.54
C PRO A 27 4.84 -20.02 -7.63
N ILE A 28 4.69 -21.23 -8.18
CA ILE A 28 5.75 -22.22 -8.31
C ILE A 28 6.77 -21.79 -9.38
N ASN A 29 6.30 -21.08 -10.40
CA ASN A 29 7.10 -20.47 -11.46
C ASN A 29 6.79 -18.97 -11.51
N ASP A 30 7.77 -18.15 -11.15
CA ASP A 30 7.64 -16.70 -11.07
C ASP A 30 7.44 -16.02 -12.42
N LYS A 31 7.89 -16.65 -13.51
CA LYS A 31 7.82 -16.13 -14.89
C LYS A 31 6.57 -16.56 -15.64
N ASP A 32 5.81 -17.52 -15.12
CA ASP A 32 4.60 -18.02 -15.77
C ASP A 32 3.35 -17.29 -15.24
N PRO A 33 2.64 -16.51 -16.07
CA PRO A 33 1.44 -15.78 -15.64
C PRO A 33 0.31 -16.69 -15.12
N PHE A 34 0.30 -17.97 -15.51
CA PHE A 34 -0.70 -18.96 -15.09
C PHE A 34 -0.12 -19.99 -14.12
N SER A 35 1.00 -19.65 -13.48
CA SER A 35 1.63 -20.56 -12.54
C SER A 35 0.68 -20.93 -11.40
N LYS A 36 0.62 -22.22 -11.12
CA LYS A 36 0.04 -22.76 -9.89
C LYS A 36 0.76 -22.20 -8.67
N TYR A 37 0.06 -22.17 -7.56
CA TYR A 37 0.56 -21.67 -6.28
C TYR A 37 0.92 -22.82 -5.33
N ALA A 38 2.05 -22.68 -4.66
CA ALA A 38 2.38 -23.48 -3.50
C ALA A 38 1.80 -22.81 -2.25
N ILE A 39 1.25 -23.61 -1.33
CA ILE A 39 0.89 -23.17 0.03
C ILE A 39 1.74 -23.98 1.01
N VAL A 40 2.44 -23.28 1.88
CA VAL A 40 3.31 -23.87 2.91
C VAL A 40 2.99 -23.26 4.26
N VAL A 41 2.88 -24.11 5.28
CA VAL A 41 2.62 -23.69 6.67
C VAL A 41 3.80 -24.09 7.55
N TYR A 42 4.30 -23.16 8.36
CA TYR A 42 5.35 -23.39 9.34
C TYR A 42 4.74 -23.50 10.74
N GLU A 43 4.87 -24.67 11.33
CA GLU A 43 4.31 -25.00 12.64
C GLU A 43 5.27 -25.93 13.40
N GLY A 44 5.51 -25.64 14.68
CA GLY A 44 6.34 -26.50 15.54
C GLY A 44 7.74 -26.82 15.00
N GLY A 45 8.36 -25.90 14.25
CA GLY A 45 9.68 -26.13 13.63
C GLY A 45 9.63 -26.88 12.28
N THR A 46 8.45 -27.26 11.82
CA THR A 46 8.25 -28.08 10.61
C THR A 46 7.53 -27.30 9.52
N TYR A 47 7.82 -27.62 8.25
CA TYR A 47 7.15 -27.05 7.09
C TYR A 47 6.20 -28.08 6.48
N HIS A 48 4.93 -27.72 6.39
CA HIS A 48 3.85 -28.52 5.81
C HIS A 48 3.49 -27.95 4.44
N VAL A 49 3.78 -28.71 3.38
CA VAL A 49 3.47 -28.32 2.00
C VAL A 49 2.15 -28.95 1.59
N TYR A 50 1.18 -28.10 1.23
CA TYR A 50 -0.13 -28.52 0.73
C TYR A 50 -0.06 -28.83 -0.78
N PRO A 51 -1.08 -29.54 -1.32
CA PRO A 51 -1.24 -29.69 -2.76
C PRO A 51 -1.22 -28.34 -3.49
N GLU A 52 -0.71 -28.35 -4.72
CA GLU A 52 -0.63 -27.16 -5.57
C GLU A 52 -2.03 -26.57 -5.77
N ALA A 53 -2.18 -25.28 -5.49
CA ALA A 53 -3.37 -24.52 -5.82
C ALA A 53 -3.34 -24.14 -7.30
N GLU A 54 -4.46 -24.30 -7.99
CA GLU A 54 -4.54 -24.07 -9.44
C GLU A 54 -4.25 -22.61 -9.81
N ASP A 55 -4.76 -21.67 -9.02
CA ASP A 55 -4.61 -20.24 -9.24
C ASP A 55 -4.56 -19.45 -7.91
N ILE A 56 -4.49 -18.11 -8.03
CA ILE A 56 -4.45 -17.21 -6.89
C ILE A 56 -5.71 -17.30 -6.00
N SER A 57 -6.88 -17.56 -6.56
CA SER A 57 -8.11 -17.67 -5.75
C SER A 57 -8.14 -18.96 -4.95
N THR A 58 -7.70 -20.05 -5.56
CA THR A 58 -7.56 -21.34 -4.87
C THR A 58 -6.53 -21.22 -3.75
N ALA A 59 -5.43 -20.49 -3.97
CA ALA A 59 -4.45 -20.19 -2.94
C ALA A 59 -5.02 -19.36 -1.79
N ALA A 60 -5.80 -18.31 -2.10
CA ALA A 60 -6.46 -17.47 -1.10
C ALA A 60 -7.46 -18.25 -0.25
N ILE A 61 -8.24 -19.14 -0.86
CA ILE A 61 -9.15 -20.04 -0.16
C ILE A 61 -8.36 -20.96 0.77
N GLY A 62 -7.25 -21.52 0.30
CA GLY A 62 -6.36 -22.35 1.11
C GLY A 62 -5.86 -21.62 2.36
N ILE A 63 -5.37 -20.39 2.20
CA ILE A 63 -4.95 -19.55 3.33
C ILE A 63 -6.10 -19.31 4.30
N LYS A 64 -7.28 -18.93 3.79
CA LYS A 64 -8.46 -18.67 4.63
C LYS A 64 -8.83 -19.90 5.48
N VAL A 65 -8.87 -21.07 4.86
CA VAL A 65 -9.15 -22.34 5.55
C VAL A 65 -8.09 -22.64 6.62
N THR A 66 -6.81 -22.40 6.31
CA THR A 66 -5.72 -22.55 7.29
C THR A 66 -5.91 -21.61 8.48
N LEU A 67 -6.18 -20.32 8.26
CA LEU A 67 -6.42 -19.35 9.33
C LEU A 67 -7.62 -19.73 10.21
N GLU A 68 -8.73 -20.13 9.59
CA GLU A 68 -9.92 -20.61 10.31
C GLU A 68 -9.61 -21.85 11.16
N GLN A 69 -8.74 -22.75 10.68
CA GLN A 69 -8.33 -23.92 11.43
C GLN A 69 -7.49 -23.56 12.66
N TYR A 70 -6.53 -22.63 12.53
CA TYR A 70 -5.80 -22.11 13.69
C TYR A 70 -6.75 -21.48 14.71
N GLN A 71 -7.70 -20.67 14.25
CA GLN A 71 -8.68 -20.03 15.12
C GLN A 71 -9.53 -21.06 15.89
N ARG A 72 -9.97 -22.13 15.22
CA ARG A 72 -10.68 -23.25 15.87
C ARG A 72 -9.83 -23.99 16.90
N ASN A 73 -8.52 -24.05 16.68
CA ASN A 73 -7.56 -24.65 17.60
C ASN A 73 -7.16 -23.70 18.74
N GLY A 74 -7.75 -22.50 18.81
CA GLY A 74 -7.47 -21.50 19.84
C GLY A 74 -6.26 -20.59 19.53
N GLU A 75 -5.67 -20.70 18.34
CA GLU A 75 -4.60 -19.82 17.87
C GLU A 75 -5.17 -18.72 16.98
N ASN A 76 -5.09 -17.47 17.42
CA ASN A 76 -5.51 -16.35 16.59
C ASN A 76 -4.34 -15.84 15.75
N LEU A 77 -4.23 -16.33 14.51
CA LEU A 77 -3.28 -15.82 13.53
C LEU A 77 -3.80 -14.56 12.88
N ASP A 78 -2.92 -13.57 12.76
CA ASP A 78 -3.21 -12.32 12.10
C ASP A 78 -2.78 -12.39 10.63
N TYR A 79 -3.64 -11.98 9.70
CA TYR A 79 -3.34 -12.11 8.28
C TYR A 79 -2.09 -11.31 7.90
N ASP A 80 -2.00 -10.06 8.33
CA ASP A 80 -0.92 -9.15 7.94
C ASP A 80 0.43 -9.58 8.55
N ARG A 81 0.42 -10.06 9.79
CA ARG A 81 1.63 -10.50 10.48
C ARG A 81 2.05 -11.91 10.08
N ASP A 82 1.11 -12.83 9.94
CA ASP A 82 1.39 -14.27 9.89
C ASP A 82 1.30 -14.86 8.47
N VAL A 83 0.70 -14.17 7.49
CA VAL A 83 0.59 -14.62 6.08
C VAL A 83 1.55 -13.86 5.17
N ARG A 84 2.27 -14.59 4.31
CA ARG A 84 3.04 -14.04 3.19
C ARG A 84 2.47 -14.57 1.89
N PHE A 85 1.58 -13.79 1.30
CA PHE A 85 1.02 -14.05 -0.02
C PHE A 85 1.79 -13.25 -1.06
N ILE A 86 2.58 -13.96 -1.89
CA ILE A 86 3.49 -13.37 -2.88
C ILE A 86 2.95 -13.63 -4.28
N SER A 87 2.93 -12.59 -5.10
CA SER A 87 2.73 -12.67 -6.55
C SER A 87 3.85 -11.87 -7.22
N TYR A 88 4.32 -12.31 -8.40
CA TYR A 88 5.31 -11.58 -9.19
C TYR A 88 4.66 -10.84 -10.35
N VAL A 89 5.47 -10.06 -11.07
CA VAL A 89 5.04 -9.24 -12.21
C VAL A 89 4.27 -10.08 -13.24
N ALA A 90 4.72 -11.29 -13.57
CA ALA A 90 4.05 -12.15 -14.53
C ALA A 90 2.61 -12.49 -14.12
N GLN A 91 2.37 -12.80 -12.84
CA GLN A 91 1.01 -13.09 -12.36
C GLN A 91 0.18 -11.81 -12.27
N MET A 92 0.78 -10.67 -11.88
CA MET A 92 0.10 -9.37 -11.84
C MET A 92 -0.32 -8.87 -13.24
N ASP A 93 0.47 -9.21 -14.26
CA ASP A 93 0.23 -8.87 -15.66
C ASP A 93 -0.57 -9.93 -16.42
N ALA A 94 -0.93 -11.04 -15.76
CA ALA A 94 -1.77 -12.08 -16.35
C ALA A 94 -3.10 -11.47 -16.84
N PRO A 95 -3.69 -11.99 -17.94
CA PRO A 95 -4.96 -11.51 -18.48
C PRO A 95 -6.17 -11.89 -17.62
N ASP A 96 -6.00 -12.00 -16.29
CA ASP A 96 -7.02 -12.33 -15.31
C ASP A 96 -7.66 -11.06 -14.73
N VAL A 97 -8.99 -11.03 -14.63
CA VAL A 97 -9.75 -9.86 -14.14
C VAL A 97 -9.45 -9.54 -12.67
N ARG A 98 -9.20 -10.56 -11.85
CA ARG A 98 -8.86 -10.41 -10.42
C ARG A 98 -7.47 -9.80 -10.30
N MET A 99 -6.50 -10.30 -11.06
CA MET A 99 -5.13 -9.75 -11.09
C MET A 99 -5.11 -8.32 -11.63
N ARG A 100 -5.90 -8.01 -12.66
CA ARG A 100 -6.05 -6.63 -13.16
C ARG A 100 -6.63 -5.69 -12.09
N ARG A 101 -7.61 -6.15 -11.31
CA ARG A 101 -8.19 -5.39 -10.20
C ARG A 101 -7.19 -5.22 -9.06
N LEU A 102 -6.48 -6.27 -8.68
CA LEU A 102 -5.38 -6.25 -7.70
C LEU A 102 -4.26 -5.30 -8.14
N LYS A 103 -3.85 -5.37 -9.41
CA LYS A 103 -2.88 -4.44 -10.01
C LYS A 103 -3.39 -3.02 -9.96
N LYS A 104 -4.65 -2.76 -10.29
CA LYS A 104 -5.24 -1.42 -10.15
C LYS A 104 -5.28 -0.95 -8.69
N MET A 105 -5.57 -1.84 -7.74
CA MET A 105 -5.52 -1.54 -6.29
C MET A 105 -4.09 -1.26 -5.83
N GLN A 106 -3.12 -2.05 -6.31
CA GLN A 106 -1.70 -1.88 -6.06
C GLN A 106 -1.14 -0.63 -6.73
N ASP A 107 -1.60 -0.27 -7.92
CA ASP A 107 -1.25 0.95 -8.64
C ASP A 107 -1.93 2.17 -8.00
N SER A 108 -3.13 2.01 -7.44
CA SER A 108 -3.74 3.05 -6.59
C SER A 108 -3.09 3.16 -5.20
N SER A 109 -2.32 2.15 -4.81
CA SER A 109 -1.44 2.16 -3.63
C SER A 109 0.05 2.27 -3.98
N LYS A 110 0.40 2.42 -5.27
CA LYS A 110 1.71 2.92 -5.69
C LYS A 110 1.71 4.33 -5.18
N SER A 111 2.58 4.54 -4.20
CA SER A 111 2.73 5.76 -3.45
C SER A 111 2.33 6.99 -4.27
N LEU A 112 1.18 7.60 -3.93
CA LEU A 112 0.78 8.91 -4.46
C LEU A 112 1.83 9.99 -4.12
N LEU A 113 2.76 9.64 -3.22
CA LEU A 113 3.95 10.36 -2.86
C LEU A 113 5.12 9.85 -3.73
N GLN A 114 5.67 10.72 -4.56
CA GLN A 114 6.87 10.46 -5.35
C GLN A 114 8.09 10.56 -4.44
N GLU A 115 8.87 9.49 -4.30
CA GLU A 115 10.00 9.41 -3.35
C GLU A 115 11.03 10.54 -3.53
N ASP A 116 11.21 11.09 -4.75
CA ASP A 116 12.18 12.18 -5.02
C ASP A 116 11.65 13.60 -4.75
N PHE A 117 10.35 13.74 -4.50
CA PHE A 117 9.70 15.05 -4.46
C PHE A 117 8.76 15.25 -3.28
N ASP A 118 8.17 14.17 -2.77
CA ASP A 118 7.23 14.16 -1.66
C ASP A 118 7.90 13.60 -0.39
N VAL A 119 9.02 12.90 -0.52
CA VAL A 119 9.84 12.38 0.57
C VAL A 119 11.28 12.82 0.34
N THR A 120 12.05 13.02 1.40
CA THR A 120 13.47 13.40 1.35
C THR A 120 14.23 12.59 2.38
N GLU A 121 15.46 12.19 2.06
CA GLU A 121 16.35 11.55 3.03
C GLU A 121 16.94 12.60 3.98
N THR A 122 16.96 12.28 5.27
CA THR A 122 17.53 13.08 6.35
C THR A 122 18.44 12.20 7.20
N GLU A 123 19.26 12.81 8.06
CA GLU A 123 20.14 12.07 8.99
C GLU A 123 19.36 11.15 9.95
N GLU A 124 18.08 11.47 10.20
CA GLU A 124 17.17 10.70 11.07
C GLU A 124 16.30 9.68 10.30
N GLY A 125 16.46 9.56 8.97
CA GLY A 125 15.72 8.62 8.13
C GLY A 125 15.04 9.29 6.94
N ARG A 126 13.74 9.03 6.74
CA ARG A 126 12.96 9.64 5.65
C ARG A 126 11.95 10.64 6.22
N ALA A 127 11.93 11.85 5.68
CA ALA A 127 11.00 12.91 6.05
C ALA A 127 10.14 13.32 4.84
N PHE A 128 8.91 13.80 5.09
CA PHE A 128 8.11 14.38 4.01
C PHE A 128 8.66 15.74 3.60
N SER A 129 8.72 16.00 2.29
CA SER A 129 8.83 17.36 1.78
C SER A 129 7.55 18.14 2.11
N GLY A 130 7.57 19.47 1.99
CA GLY A 130 6.35 20.25 2.19
C GLY A 130 5.24 19.83 1.22
N ARG A 131 5.57 19.46 -0.03
CA ARG A 131 4.59 18.93 -1.01
C ARG A 131 4.03 17.59 -0.57
N GLY A 132 4.88 16.72 -0.04
CA GLY A 132 4.50 15.45 0.55
C GLY A 132 3.54 15.62 1.71
N ILE A 133 3.78 16.59 2.60
CA ILE A 133 2.89 16.91 3.72
C ILE A 133 1.50 17.30 3.23
N VAL A 134 1.39 18.12 2.18
CA VAL A 134 0.08 18.51 1.62
C VAL A 134 -0.65 17.31 1.03
N LYS A 135 0.03 16.47 0.24
CA LYS A 135 -0.58 15.27 -0.33
C LYS A 135 -1.01 14.28 0.75
N PHE A 136 -0.13 14.00 1.72
CA PHE A 136 -0.41 13.12 2.84
C PHE A 136 -1.61 13.62 3.64
N SER A 137 -1.62 14.91 3.98
CA SER A 137 -2.73 15.54 4.72
C SER A 137 -4.04 15.51 3.93
N TYR A 138 -4.01 15.70 2.61
CA TYR A 138 -5.21 15.55 1.78
C TYR A 138 -5.77 14.12 1.86
N LEU A 139 -4.92 13.11 1.65
CA LEU A 139 -5.33 11.70 1.69
C LEU A 139 -5.88 11.31 3.05
N SER A 140 -5.16 11.64 4.12
CA SER A 140 -5.61 11.43 5.51
C SER A 140 -6.91 12.16 5.85
N ALA A 141 -7.19 13.30 5.22
CA ALA A 141 -8.45 14.03 5.43
C ALA A 141 -9.64 13.34 4.74
N ILE A 142 -9.44 12.71 3.57
CA ILE A 142 -10.52 12.10 2.80
C ILE A 142 -10.75 10.61 3.12
N GLU A 143 -9.69 9.87 3.45
CA GLU A 143 -9.73 8.44 3.74
C GLU A 143 -9.96 8.20 5.24
N ASP A 144 -9.07 8.75 6.06
CA ASP A 144 -9.08 8.51 7.52
C ASP A 144 -9.94 9.50 8.30
N LYS A 145 -10.41 10.57 7.62
CA LYS A 145 -11.17 11.68 8.21
C LYS A 145 -10.47 12.30 9.42
N LEU A 146 -9.14 12.34 9.40
CA LEU A 146 -8.34 12.81 10.52
C LEU A 146 -8.58 14.32 10.77
N PRO A 147 -9.03 14.73 11.96
CA PRO A 147 -9.36 16.14 12.22
C PRO A 147 -8.18 17.09 12.03
N LYS A 148 -6.97 16.66 12.38
CA LYS A 148 -5.75 17.45 12.15
C LYS A 148 -5.46 17.64 10.66
N ALA A 149 -5.62 16.58 9.87
CA ALA A 149 -5.42 16.64 8.42
C ALA A 149 -6.46 17.54 7.73
N ILE A 150 -7.72 17.48 8.17
CA ILE A 150 -8.78 18.38 7.69
C ILE A 150 -8.44 19.85 7.99
N LYS A 151 -8.03 20.15 9.24
CA LYS A 151 -7.60 21.50 9.63
C LYS A 151 -6.40 21.97 8.81
N PHE A 152 -5.42 21.10 8.60
CA PHE A 152 -4.25 21.41 7.79
C PHE A 152 -4.65 21.78 6.36
N MET A 153 -5.52 21.00 5.73
CA MET A 153 -6.00 21.32 4.38
C MET A 153 -6.78 22.64 4.34
N ASP A 154 -7.54 22.98 5.37
CA ASP A 154 -8.19 24.28 5.48
C ASP A 154 -7.19 25.44 5.55
N GLU A 155 -6.08 25.28 6.28
CA GLU A 155 -4.98 26.26 6.28
C GLU A 155 -4.27 26.34 4.92
N TYR A 156 -4.08 25.21 4.24
CA TYR A 156 -3.51 25.20 2.88
C TYR A 156 -4.41 25.96 1.88
N TYR A 157 -5.73 25.78 1.94
CA TYR A 157 -6.65 26.55 1.09
C TYR A 157 -6.64 28.05 1.41
N LYS A 158 -6.45 28.43 2.68
CA LYS A 158 -6.26 29.83 3.07
C LYS A 158 -4.97 30.39 2.50
N LEU A 159 -3.87 29.64 2.56
CA LEU A 159 -2.59 30.02 1.96
C LEU A 159 -2.75 30.29 0.45
N LEU A 160 -3.40 29.38 -0.30
CA LEU A 160 -3.63 29.61 -1.73
C LEU A 160 -4.48 30.85 -1.99
N ALA A 161 -5.51 31.09 -1.17
CA ALA A 161 -6.36 32.26 -1.30
C ALA A 161 -5.58 33.58 -1.08
N THR A 162 -4.68 33.64 -0.09
CA THR A 162 -3.84 34.83 0.16
C THR A 162 -2.80 35.05 -0.94
N ARG A 163 -2.38 33.98 -1.61
CA ARG A 163 -1.43 34.00 -2.74
C ARG A 163 -2.09 34.26 -4.10
N LYS A 164 -3.29 34.84 -4.10
CA LYS A 164 -4.04 35.24 -5.30
C LYS A 164 -4.36 34.07 -6.25
N TYR A 165 -4.68 32.89 -5.72
CA TYR A 165 -5.23 31.77 -6.52
C TYR A 165 -6.49 32.17 -7.31
N GLY A 166 -7.17 33.25 -6.92
CA GLY A 166 -8.34 33.79 -7.62
C GLY A 166 -9.68 33.26 -7.07
N LYS A 167 -9.66 32.50 -5.98
CA LYS A 167 -10.84 32.03 -5.25
C LYS A 167 -10.63 32.16 -3.74
N THR A 168 -11.72 32.26 -2.98
CA THR A 168 -11.69 32.19 -1.51
C THR A 168 -11.36 30.75 -1.05
N ALA A 169 -10.83 30.60 0.16
CA ALA A 169 -10.50 29.27 0.72
C ALA A 169 -11.71 28.30 0.68
N ALA A 170 -12.91 28.81 0.99
CA ALA A 170 -14.14 28.00 0.91
C ALA A 170 -14.47 27.56 -0.52
N ALA A 171 -14.29 28.44 -1.51
CA ALA A 171 -14.51 28.10 -2.92
C ALA A 171 -13.44 27.11 -3.44
N ILE A 172 -12.20 27.22 -2.99
CA ILE A 172 -11.12 26.25 -3.28
C ILE A 172 -11.48 24.88 -2.69
N LYS A 173 -11.90 24.83 -1.43
CA LYS A 173 -12.33 23.59 -0.76
C LYS A 173 -13.47 22.90 -1.53
N GLN A 174 -14.45 23.66 -2.03
CA GLN A 174 -15.55 23.12 -2.84
C GLN A 174 -15.09 22.65 -4.21
N GLU A 175 -14.13 23.33 -4.84
CA GLU A 175 -13.49 22.89 -6.08
C GLU A 175 -12.79 21.54 -5.89
N VAL A 176 -11.94 21.41 -4.88
CA VAL A 176 -11.20 20.18 -4.59
C VAL A 176 -12.14 19.04 -4.21
N ARG A 177 -13.24 19.31 -3.49
CA ARG A 177 -14.24 18.29 -3.14
C ARG A 177 -14.93 17.65 -4.36
N ARG A 178 -14.97 18.35 -5.49
CA ARG A 178 -15.55 17.85 -6.75
C ARG A 178 -14.56 17.06 -7.59
N MET A 179 -13.28 17.06 -7.23
CA MET A 179 -12.24 16.32 -7.92
C MET A 179 -12.21 14.86 -7.46
N THR A 180 -11.88 13.98 -8.39
CA THR A 180 -11.38 12.64 -8.04
C THR A 180 -10.06 12.75 -7.28
N LYS A 181 -9.67 11.67 -6.59
CA LYS A 181 -8.41 11.61 -5.84
C LYS A 181 -7.21 11.99 -6.71
N ASP A 182 -7.11 11.43 -7.91
CA ASP A 182 -5.99 11.67 -8.82
C ASP A 182 -5.96 13.11 -9.35
N GLU A 183 -7.14 13.69 -9.61
CA GLU A 183 -7.25 15.09 -10.01
C GLU A 183 -6.82 16.04 -8.89
N ALA A 184 -7.22 15.74 -7.64
CA ALA A 184 -6.81 16.52 -6.48
C ALA A 184 -5.30 16.43 -6.22
N ILE A 185 -4.68 15.26 -6.40
CA ILE A 185 -3.23 15.10 -6.28
C ILE A 185 -2.50 15.94 -7.34
N ARG A 186 -2.90 15.87 -8.61
CA ARG A 186 -2.32 16.73 -9.67
C ARG A 186 -2.56 18.21 -9.41
N TRP A 187 -3.73 18.55 -8.86
CA TRP A 187 -4.05 19.90 -8.46
C TRP A 187 -3.14 20.39 -7.32
N ILE A 188 -2.84 19.56 -6.32
CA ILE A 188 -1.89 19.84 -5.24
C ILE A 188 -0.50 20.08 -5.84
N GLU A 189 -0.01 19.20 -6.72
CA GLU A 189 1.31 19.35 -7.34
C GLU A 189 1.47 20.70 -8.06
N ARG A 190 0.46 21.08 -8.85
CA ARG A 190 0.44 22.34 -9.60
C ARG A 190 0.35 23.55 -8.67
N THR A 191 -0.55 23.50 -7.69
CA THR A 191 -0.75 24.64 -6.77
C THR A 191 0.42 24.83 -5.82
N TYR A 192 1.00 23.74 -5.33
CA TYR A 192 2.21 23.78 -4.53
C TYR A 192 3.33 24.47 -5.29
N ARG A 193 3.63 24.02 -6.51
CA ARG A 193 4.66 24.61 -7.37
C ARG A 193 4.42 26.10 -7.67
N SER A 194 3.16 26.52 -7.76
CA SER A 194 2.82 27.87 -8.25
C SER A 194 2.64 28.90 -7.12
N TYR A 195 2.31 28.45 -5.91
CA TYR A 195 1.87 29.33 -4.82
C TYR A 195 2.61 29.12 -3.51
N VAL A 196 3.31 28.00 -3.34
CA VAL A 196 4.16 27.74 -2.17
C VAL A 196 5.60 28.11 -2.53
N ASN A 197 6.19 28.98 -1.72
CA ASN A 197 7.53 29.51 -1.99
C ASN A 197 8.64 28.57 -1.48
N ASP A 198 8.41 27.92 -0.35
CA ASP A 198 9.38 27.05 0.32
C ASP A 198 8.67 26.03 1.23
N ASP A 199 9.31 24.88 1.41
CA ASP A 199 8.80 23.75 2.20
C ASP A 199 8.66 24.11 3.69
N THR A 200 9.51 25.00 4.20
CA THR A 200 9.48 25.43 5.61
C THR A 200 8.15 26.10 6.00
N GLU A 201 7.49 26.81 5.07
CA GLU A 201 6.18 27.43 5.31
C GLU A 201 5.13 26.37 5.63
N VAL A 202 5.14 25.29 4.86
CA VAL A 202 4.18 24.19 4.95
C VAL A 202 4.47 23.28 6.14
N ILE A 203 5.75 22.99 6.39
CA ILE A 203 6.19 22.27 7.60
C ILE A 203 5.80 23.07 8.85
N GLY A 204 6.05 24.39 8.85
CA GLY A 204 5.68 25.27 9.95
C GLY A 204 4.16 25.39 10.15
N MET A 205 3.35 25.30 9.09
CA MET A 205 1.89 25.16 9.23
C MET A 205 1.51 23.86 9.94
N CYS A 206 2.14 22.74 9.58
CA CYS A 206 1.87 21.43 10.17
C CYS A 206 2.21 21.39 11.67
N GLN A 207 3.33 21.99 12.07
CA GLN A 207 3.78 22.02 13.48
C GLN A 207 2.89 22.87 14.41
N ARG A 208 2.12 23.82 13.85
CA ARG A 208 1.24 24.71 14.61
C ARG A 208 -0.16 24.12 14.88
N LEU A 209 -0.45 22.91 14.42
CA LEU A 209 -1.77 22.23 14.48
C LEU A 209 -1.80 20.97 15.35
#